data_AF-A0A0W0ULE0-F1
#
_entry.id   AF-A0A0W0ULE0-F1
#
_cell.length_a   1.000
_cell.length_b   1.000
_cell.length_c   1.000
_cell.angle_alpha   90.00
_cell.angle_beta   90.00
_cell.angle_gamma   90.00
#
_symmetry.space_group_name_H-M   'P 1'
#
loop_
_entity.id
_entity.type
_entity.pdbx_description
1 polymer ?
#
loop_
_entity_poly.entity_id
_entity_poly.type
_entity_poly.pdbx_seq_one_letter_code
_entity_poly.pdbx_strand_id
1 'polypeptide(L)'
;MQTNFYLLPIVASLALTMASSVKAADPVSLQTESFKQLQQQFHITLPGVSKPASAITINNLQFLKQNTDKNHITHIRLQQEYAGFPVIGGYAILHTSSTAKGLSQTQKDVSMNGKIYRGLQEELGQPSADFVKNGQVALEKFKATYQDKEVSAEKVTPVIYIDSNNQAHWAYNVSIFVRHTDKIPERPTAIIDASSNKPFIQWNDIKTRRVPAKGMGFGGNQKVGMVAYGKEFPLLDITRERIGATCYMENEDVKVVDMEHEYHSPNKPMKFRCKKSVDNTLTFWTGRDGDGYDRDNGAYSPTNDALYAGYVIKHMYSDWYRVPVLTKADGSPMQLVMRVHYGDGYENAYWDPELEQMTFGDGESMMYPLVSLGVGGHEISHGFTEQHSNLKYYGQSGGMNEAFSDMAAQAAEFYSTGKSSWQIGAEIMKEDSGWDALRYMDRPSRDGSSIDTADEYNSGLDVHYSSGVYNHLFYILANKPGWDTRKAFDVMVKANMDYWTPYSTFDEGGCGVLSAAKDLNYSLDDVKASLEEVAVKYDFCRLTDLAK
;
A
#
# COMPACT_ATOMS: atom_id res chain seq x y z
N MET A 1 64.68 33.13 59.58
CA MET A 1 64.11 32.12 58.65
C MET A 1 62.74 32.63 58.20
N GLN A 2 62.53 32.61 56.88
CA GLN A 2 61.28 32.57 56.08
C GLN A 2 59.98 32.26 56.88
N THR A 3 58.76 32.73 56.58
CA THR A 3 58.15 33.31 55.35
C THR A 3 56.72 33.81 55.68
N ASN A 4 56.23 34.74 54.85
CA ASN A 4 54.85 35.25 54.73
C ASN A 4 53.76 34.17 54.59
N PHE A 5 52.49 34.47 54.94
CA PHE A 5 51.43 34.72 53.94
C PHE A 5 50.12 35.28 54.55
N TYR A 6 49.45 36.09 53.74
CA TYR A 6 48.36 37.02 54.02
C TYR A 6 46.94 36.43 53.92
N LEU A 7 46.05 36.99 54.74
CA LEU A 7 44.61 37.35 54.55
C LEU A 7 43.81 36.87 53.33
N LEU A 8 42.57 36.42 53.59
CA LEU A 8 41.33 36.96 52.99
C LEU A 8 40.06 36.40 53.67
N PRO A 9 39.07 37.23 54.07
CA PRO A 9 37.74 36.79 54.47
C PRO A 9 36.78 36.76 53.26
N ILE A 10 35.98 35.70 53.18
CA ILE A 10 34.92 35.53 52.17
C ILE A 10 33.75 36.45 52.52
N VAL A 11 33.52 37.48 51.71
CA VAL A 11 32.28 38.26 51.69
C VAL A 11 31.32 37.60 50.70
N ALA A 12 30.24 37.01 51.20
CA ALA A 12 29.16 36.48 50.40
C ALA A 12 28.21 37.62 49.99
N SER A 13 28.34 38.07 48.74
CA SER A 13 27.42 39.01 48.10
C SER A 13 26.18 38.25 47.61
N LEU A 14 25.06 38.37 48.32
CA LEU A 14 23.75 37.92 47.83
C LEU A 14 23.27 38.90 46.73
N ALA A 15 23.59 38.61 45.48
CA ALA A 15 22.95 39.27 44.34
C ALA A 15 21.62 38.55 44.06
N LEU A 16 20.49 39.13 44.51
CA LEU A 16 19.18 38.75 43.97
C LEU A 16 19.11 39.23 42.52
N THR A 17 19.47 38.34 41.59
CA THR A 17 19.07 38.49 40.19
C THR A 17 17.58 38.20 40.10
N MET A 18 16.76 39.23 39.84
CA MET A 18 15.41 39.01 39.36
C MET A 18 15.52 38.41 37.95
N ALA A 19 15.55 37.08 37.88
CA ALA A 19 15.26 36.37 36.65
C ALA A 19 13.79 36.61 36.32
N SER A 20 13.52 37.52 35.39
CA SER A 20 12.24 37.57 34.69
C SER A 20 12.02 36.18 34.08
N SER A 21 11.10 35.42 34.65
CA SER A 21 10.66 34.15 34.07
C SER A 21 10.06 34.48 32.72
N VAL A 22 10.78 34.20 31.64
CA VAL A 22 10.23 34.21 30.29
C VAL A 22 9.07 33.21 30.32
N LYS A 23 7.84 33.71 30.21
CA LYS A 23 6.65 32.85 30.17
C LYS A 23 6.61 32.20 28.80
N ALA A 24 6.85 30.89 28.76
CA ALA A 24 6.75 30.09 27.54
C ALA A 24 5.28 30.00 27.09
N ALA A 25 5.05 29.89 25.78
CA ALA A 25 3.74 29.63 25.21
C ALA A 25 3.19 28.31 25.77
N ASP A 26 1.96 28.33 26.26
CA ASP A 26 1.35 27.17 26.90
C ASP A 26 0.65 26.30 25.84
N PRO A 27 1.17 25.10 25.50
CA PRO A 27 0.55 24.21 24.53
C PRO A 27 -0.68 23.52 25.13
N VAL A 28 -1.84 23.76 24.53
CA VAL A 28 -3.11 23.19 24.99
C VAL A 28 -3.66 22.20 23.97
N SER A 29 -3.86 20.96 24.41
CA SER A 29 -4.59 19.94 23.65
C SER A 29 -6.09 20.24 23.68
N LEU A 30 -6.73 20.19 22.51
CA LEU A 30 -8.17 20.47 22.40
C LEU A 30 -9.06 19.25 22.67
N GLN A 31 -8.49 18.07 22.88
CA GLN A 31 -9.28 16.87 23.23
C GLN A 31 -9.94 16.98 24.62
N THR A 32 -9.37 17.80 25.51
CA THR A 32 -9.84 18.00 26.88
C THR A 32 -10.60 19.31 27.08
N GLU A 33 -10.75 20.11 26.02
CA GLU A 33 -11.37 21.44 26.07
C GLU A 33 -12.74 21.42 25.40
N SER A 34 -13.67 22.22 25.92
CA SER A 34 -14.99 22.40 25.30
C SER A 34 -14.96 23.47 24.20
N PHE A 35 -15.83 23.33 23.19
CA PHE A 35 -15.94 24.32 22.12
C PHE A 35 -16.28 25.72 22.66
N LYS A 36 -17.05 25.79 23.75
CA LYS A 36 -17.39 27.06 24.43
C LYS A 36 -16.14 27.73 25.03
N GLN A 37 -15.24 26.97 25.66
CA GLN A 37 -13.98 27.51 26.17
C GLN A 37 -13.10 28.04 25.04
N LEU A 38 -13.07 27.33 23.90
CA LEU A 38 -12.35 27.78 22.72
C LEU A 38 -12.87 29.13 22.20
N GLN A 39 -14.19 29.30 22.15
CA GLN A 39 -14.85 30.55 21.71
C GLN A 39 -14.65 31.73 22.67
N GLN A 40 -14.40 31.47 23.96
CA GLN A 40 -14.07 32.52 24.93
C GLN A 40 -12.64 33.05 24.75
N GLN A 41 -11.75 32.23 24.22
CA GLN A 41 -10.32 32.52 24.11
C GLN A 41 -9.91 33.00 22.72
N PHE A 42 -10.60 32.52 21.69
CA PHE A 42 -10.29 32.82 20.29
C PHE A 42 -11.53 33.37 19.59
N HIS A 43 -11.30 34.38 18.77
CA HIS A 43 -12.26 34.67 17.72
C HIS A 43 -12.22 33.55 16.68
N ILE A 44 -13.37 32.98 16.32
CA ILE A 44 -13.44 31.90 15.33
C ILE A 44 -14.05 32.45 14.04
N THR A 45 -13.25 32.48 12.98
CA THR A 45 -13.68 33.00 11.68
C THR A 45 -14.14 31.85 10.79
N LEU A 46 -15.46 31.66 10.66
CA LEU A 46 -16.09 30.65 9.79
C LEU A 46 -16.66 31.25 8.50
N PRO A 47 -16.82 30.46 7.42
CA PRO A 47 -17.44 30.93 6.17
C PRO A 47 -18.86 31.46 6.40
N GLY A 48 -19.14 32.67 5.93
CA GLY A 48 -20.45 33.31 6.05
C GLY A 48 -20.64 34.17 7.32
N VAL A 49 -19.63 34.25 8.19
CA VAL A 49 -19.58 35.20 9.32
C VAL A 49 -18.78 36.43 8.87
N SER A 50 -19.36 37.63 8.96
CA SER A 50 -18.67 38.88 8.62
C SER A 50 -17.54 39.15 9.62
N LYS A 51 -16.34 39.48 9.12
CA LYS A 51 -15.24 39.96 9.97
C LYS A 51 -15.68 41.25 10.67
N PRO A 52 -15.54 41.37 12.00
CA PRO A 52 -15.81 42.65 12.68
C PRO A 52 -14.85 43.72 12.16
N ALA A 53 -15.39 44.90 11.84
CA ALA A 53 -14.72 45.93 11.05
C ALA A 53 -13.64 46.75 11.79
N SER A 54 -13.27 46.45 13.05
CA SER A 54 -12.50 47.42 13.86
C SER A 54 -11.63 46.88 15.00
N ALA A 55 -11.20 45.62 14.98
CA ALA A 55 -10.16 45.18 15.92
C ALA A 55 -9.21 44.22 15.22
N ILE A 56 -7.89 44.46 15.33
CA ILE A 56 -6.90 43.41 15.11
C ILE A 56 -7.24 42.33 16.13
N THR A 57 -7.87 41.25 15.71
CA THR A 57 -8.18 40.14 16.59
C THR A 57 -6.85 39.48 16.96
N ILE A 58 -6.42 39.74 18.20
CA ILE A 58 -5.10 39.33 18.66
C ILE A 58 -4.98 37.81 18.70
N ASN A 59 -6.06 37.09 19.05
CA ASN A 59 -6.14 35.63 19.01
C ASN A 59 -7.29 35.21 18.08
N ASN A 60 -6.97 34.57 16.96
CA ASN A 60 -7.94 34.13 15.96
C ASN A 60 -7.75 32.64 15.61
N LEU A 61 -8.85 31.98 15.27
CA LEU A 61 -8.89 30.67 14.63
C LEU A 61 -9.54 30.85 13.26
N GLN A 62 -8.69 30.88 12.25
CA GLN A 62 -9.07 31.13 10.87
C GLN A 62 -9.49 29.83 10.18
N PHE A 63 -10.67 29.79 9.58
CA PHE A 63 -11.10 28.65 8.78
C PHE A 63 -10.15 28.40 7.60
N LEU A 64 -9.72 27.14 7.44
CA LEU A 64 -8.95 26.67 6.31
C LEU A 64 -9.79 25.85 5.33
N LYS A 65 -10.43 24.76 5.82
CA LYS A 65 -11.20 23.83 4.98
C LYS A 65 -12.15 22.99 5.80
N GLN A 66 -13.10 22.35 5.13
CA GLN A 66 -13.92 21.27 5.69
C GLN A 66 -14.00 20.06 4.75
N ASN A 67 -14.32 18.89 5.30
CA ASN A 67 -14.64 17.67 4.56
C ASN A 67 -15.69 16.86 5.34
N THR A 68 -16.63 16.22 4.63
CA THR A 68 -17.62 15.32 5.22
C THR A 68 -17.27 13.88 4.88
N ASP A 69 -17.22 13.00 5.87
CA ASP A 69 -16.91 11.59 5.68
C ASP A 69 -18.15 10.75 5.32
N LYS A 70 -17.94 9.44 5.10
CA LYS A 70 -18.99 8.46 4.78
C LYS A 70 -20.00 8.25 5.93
N ASN A 71 -19.64 8.64 7.15
CA ASN A 71 -20.48 8.55 8.34
C ASN A 71 -21.28 9.85 8.58
N HIS A 72 -21.27 10.78 7.60
CA HIS A 72 -21.91 12.09 7.67
C HIS A 72 -21.36 13.01 8.78
N ILE A 73 -20.12 12.79 9.22
CA ILE A 73 -19.42 13.71 10.13
C ILE A 73 -18.62 14.71 9.31
N THR A 74 -18.84 16.00 9.59
CA THR A 74 -18.07 17.09 8.99
C THR A 74 -16.87 17.43 9.88
N HIS A 75 -15.68 17.41 9.28
CA HIS A 75 -14.42 17.80 9.88
C HIS A 75 -14.03 19.20 9.41
N ILE A 76 -13.88 20.15 10.32
CA ILE A 76 -13.56 21.55 10.02
C ILE A 76 -12.20 21.88 10.59
N ARG A 77 -11.27 22.29 9.74
CA ARG A 77 -9.91 22.64 10.14
C ARG A 77 -9.74 24.15 10.22
N LEU A 78 -9.24 24.61 11.37
CA LEU A 78 -8.95 25.99 11.70
C LEU A 78 -7.45 26.15 12.00
N GLN A 79 -6.86 27.24 11.50
CA GLN A 79 -5.49 27.65 11.78
C GLN A 79 -5.49 28.70 12.89
N GLN A 80 -4.66 28.51 13.91
CA GLN A 80 -4.42 29.56 14.91
C GLN A 80 -3.63 30.69 14.28
N GLU A 81 -4.07 31.92 14.51
CA GLU A 81 -3.37 33.16 14.18
C GLU A 81 -3.22 34.01 15.45
N TYR A 82 -2.06 34.65 15.58
CA TYR A 82 -1.82 35.67 16.58
C TYR A 82 -1.36 36.98 15.92
N ALA A 83 -2.02 38.09 16.29
CA ALA A 83 -1.85 39.40 15.64
C ALA A 83 -1.97 39.37 14.10
N GLY A 84 -2.79 38.46 13.56
CA GLY A 84 -2.98 38.25 12.12
C GLY A 84 -1.92 37.36 11.43
N PHE A 85 -0.99 36.77 12.19
CA PHE A 85 0.04 35.87 11.65
C PHE A 85 -0.20 34.43 12.08
N PRO A 86 -0.04 33.44 11.20
CA PRO A 86 -0.28 32.05 11.53
C PRO A 86 0.75 31.51 12.51
N VAL A 87 0.28 30.77 13.52
CA VAL A 87 1.10 30.05 14.50
C VAL A 87 1.40 28.65 13.97
N ILE A 88 2.67 28.35 13.71
CA ILE A 88 3.09 27.03 13.22
C ILE A 88 2.76 25.97 14.27
N GLY A 89 2.07 24.91 13.82
CA GLY A 89 1.61 23.82 14.69
C GLY A 89 0.33 24.11 15.48
N GLY A 90 -0.17 25.35 15.45
CA GLY A 90 -1.42 25.76 16.09
C GLY A 90 -2.64 25.47 15.22
N TYR A 91 -3.35 24.37 15.49
CA TYR A 91 -4.54 23.97 14.75
C TYR A 91 -5.65 23.50 15.68
N ALA A 92 -6.88 23.88 15.33
CA ALA A 92 -8.09 23.31 15.89
C ALA A 92 -8.85 22.55 14.80
N ILE A 93 -9.26 21.32 15.07
CA ILE A 93 -10.09 20.53 14.18
C ILE A 93 -11.38 20.20 14.92
N LEU A 94 -12.50 20.64 14.34
CA LEU A 94 -13.83 20.43 14.89
C LEU A 94 -14.50 19.27 14.17
N HIS A 95 -15.18 18.41 14.92
CA HIS A 95 -15.96 17.28 14.43
C HIS A 95 -17.42 17.48 14.82
N THR A 96 -18.31 17.54 13.84
CA THR A 96 -19.72 17.84 14.06
C THR A 96 -20.58 17.31 12.93
N SER A 97 -21.88 17.13 13.18
CA SER A 97 -22.89 16.86 12.15
C SER A 97 -23.22 18.08 11.28
N SER A 98 -22.77 19.29 11.66
CA SER A 98 -23.05 20.53 10.95
C SER A 98 -21.89 20.99 10.06
N THR A 99 -22.21 21.64 8.94
CA THR A 99 -21.19 22.33 8.13
C THR A 99 -20.61 23.55 8.87
N ALA A 100 -19.47 24.10 8.43
CA ALA A 100 -18.89 25.29 9.05
C ALA A 100 -19.85 26.48 9.07
N LYS A 101 -20.69 26.63 8.03
CA LYS A 101 -21.75 27.64 8.01
C LYS A 101 -22.84 27.33 9.06
N GLY A 102 -23.25 26.08 9.19
CA GLY A 102 -24.25 25.64 10.18
C GLY A 102 -23.80 25.81 11.63
N LEU A 103 -22.50 25.63 11.90
CA LEU A 103 -21.90 25.83 13.23
C LEU A 103 -22.01 27.27 13.76
N SER A 104 -22.10 28.26 12.86
CA SER A 104 -22.34 29.65 13.26
C SER A 104 -23.75 29.85 13.86
N GLN A 105 -24.65 28.88 13.64
CA GLN A 105 -26.06 28.93 14.05
C GLN A 105 -26.41 27.89 15.14
N THR A 106 -25.80 26.70 15.11
CA THR A 106 -26.06 25.60 16.06
C THR A 106 -24.76 24.98 16.57
N GLN A 107 -24.55 24.97 17.88
CA GLN A 107 -23.29 24.55 18.54
C GLN A 107 -23.43 23.23 19.33
N LYS A 108 -24.30 22.32 18.89
CA LYS A 108 -24.48 21.02 19.56
C LYS A 108 -23.46 20.01 19.07
N ASP A 109 -22.99 19.16 19.98
CA ASP A 109 -22.19 17.96 19.73
C ASP A 109 -20.91 18.21 18.90
N VAL A 110 -20.10 19.18 19.34
CA VAL A 110 -18.79 19.46 18.75
C VAL A 110 -17.72 18.80 19.59
N SER A 111 -17.07 17.77 19.04
CA SER A 111 -15.81 17.26 19.59
C SER A 111 -14.62 17.88 18.84
N MET A 112 -13.47 17.92 19.50
CA MET A 112 -12.30 18.64 18.99
C MET A 112 -11.01 17.87 19.18
N ASN A 113 -10.08 18.06 18.27
CA ASN A 113 -8.68 17.68 18.43
C ASN A 113 -7.77 18.76 17.83
N GLY A 114 -6.47 18.56 18.03
CA GLY A 114 -5.44 19.54 17.67
C GLY A 114 -4.82 20.19 18.89
N LYS A 115 -3.95 21.15 18.64
CA LYS A 115 -3.14 21.85 19.64
C LYS A 115 -3.15 23.33 19.31
N ILE A 116 -3.36 24.15 20.32
CA ILE A 116 -3.24 25.61 20.23
C ILE A 116 -2.25 26.10 21.29
N TYR A 117 -1.78 27.33 21.14
CA TYR A 117 -0.80 27.92 22.04
C TYR A 117 -1.38 29.16 22.72
N ARG A 118 -1.39 29.19 24.06
CA ARG A 118 -1.84 30.34 24.87
C ARG A 118 -0.62 31.15 25.33
N GLY A 119 -0.86 32.35 25.85
CA GLY A 119 0.20 33.21 26.43
C GLY A 119 1.04 33.97 25.40
N LEU A 120 0.75 33.84 24.10
CA LEU A 120 1.53 34.49 23.04
C LEU A 120 1.62 36.01 23.19
N GLN A 121 0.60 36.67 23.74
CA GLN A 121 0.65 38.12 23.96
C GLN A 121 1.62 38.53 25.05
N GLU A 122 1.69 37.76 26.13
CA GLU A 122 2.61 38.04 27.24
C GLU A 122 4.06 37.75 26.84
N GLU A 123 4.26 36.80 25.93
CA GLU A 123 5.59 36.39 25.47
C GLU A 123 6.11 37.22 24.29
N LEU A 124 5.34 37.35 23.20
CA LEU A 124 5.78 38.00 21.95
C LEU A 124 5.51 39.50 21.89
N GLY A 125 4.52 39.98 22.66
CA GLY A 125 3.99 41.34 22.51
C GLY A 125 3.43 41.59 21.10
N GLN A 126 3.57 42.82 20.60
CA GLN A 126 3.18 43.19 19.24
C GLN A 126 4.38 43.06 18.29
N PRO A 127 4.15 42.68 17.01
CA PRO A 127 5.22 42.63 16.03
C PRO A 127 5.75 44.05 15.76
N SER A 128 7.01 44.15 15.34
CA SER A 128 7.57 45.43 14.90
C SER A 128 6.86 45.94 13.65
N ALA A 129 6.82 47.26 13.46
CA ALA A 129 6.17 47.87 12.30
C ALA A 129 6.76 47.38 10.96
N ASP A 130 8.04 47.06 10.96
CA ASP A 130 8.76 46.55 9.78
C ASP A 130 8.73 45.02 9.67
N PHE A 131 8.09 44.28 10.58
CA PHE A 131 8.12 42.80 10.60
C PHE A 131 7.76 42.20 9.24
N VAL A 132 6.65 42.64 8.64
CA VAL A 132 6.24 42.14 7.32
C VAL A 132 7.26 42.47 6.23
N LYS A 133 7.81 43.70 6.24
CA LYS A 133 8.79 44.17 5.26
C LYS A 133 10.13 43.43 5.39
N ASN A 134 10.55 43.16 6.62
CA ASN A 134 11.80 42.46 6.94
C ASN A 134 11.78 40.99 6.49
N GLY A 135 10.60 40.41 6.21
CA GLY A 135 10.49 39.10 5.59
C GLY A 135 11.24 39.02 4.26
N GLN A 136 11.21 40.07 3.43
CA GLN A 136 11.97 40.07 2.17
C GLN A 136 13.48 40.02 2.40
N VAL A 137 13.98 40.68 3.46
CA VAL A 137 15.41 40.63 3.82
C VAL A 137 15.81 39.22 4.23
N ALA A 138 14.98 38.51 4.99
CA ALA A 138 15.21 37.12 5.35
C ALA A 138 15.22 36.21 4.11
N LEU A 139 14.32 36.43 3.16
CA LEU A 139 14.26 35.70 1.89
C LEU A 139 15.53 35.93 1.04
N GLU A 140 15.99 37.17 0.90
CA GLU A 140 17.23 37.45 0.15
C GLU A 140 18.47 36.84 0.82
N LYS A 141 18.56 36.87 2.16
CA LYS A 141 19.63 36.18 2.89
C LYS A 141 19.57 34.67 2.70
N PHE A 142 18.39 34.09 2.67
CA PHE A 142 18.21 32.67 2.40
C PHE A 142 18.59 32.32 0.96
N LYS A 143 18.19 33.13 -0.03
CA LYS A 143 18.62 32.97 -1.43
C LYS A 143 20.13 33.06 -1.59
N ALA A 144 20.79 33.91 -0.79
CA ALA A 144 22.23 34.05 -0.83
C ALA A 144 23.01 32.76 -0.50
N THR A 145 22.38 31.76 0.13
CA THR A 145 23.01 30.44 0.32
C THR A 145 22.95 29.56 -0.93
N TYR A 146 22.33 30.04 -2.02
CA TYR A 146 22.10 29.32 -3.29
C TYR A 146 22.58 30.13 -4.52
N GLN A 147 23.54 31.06 -4.35
CA GLN A 147 23.96 32.05 -5.36
C GLN A 147 24.37 31.47 -6.73
N ASP A 148 24.84 30.22 -6.78
CA ASP A 148 25.27 29.55 -8.02
C ASP A 148 24.19 28.66 -8.65
N LYS A 149 22.93 28.80 -8.23
CA LYS A 149 21.82 27.97 -8.71
C LYS A 149 20.74 28.80 -9.40
N GLU A 150 20.01 28.18 -10.32
CA GLU A 150 18.83 28.78 -10.94
C GLU A 150 17.66 28.75 -9.94
N VAL A 151 17.37 29.91 -9.33
CA VAL A 151 16.35 30.09 -8.31
C VAL A 151 15.09 30.74 -8.89
N SER A 152 13.91 30.25 -8.50
CA SER A 152 12.60 30.82 -8.89
C SER A 152 11.51 30.52 -7.84
N ALA A 153 10.27 30.95 -8.10
CA ALA A 153 9.08 30.66 -7.29
C ALA A 153 9.27 30.95 -5.79
N GLU A 154 9.85 32.11 -5.50
CA GLU A 154 10.22 32.59 -4.18
C GLU A 154 8.98 32.93 -3.35
N LYS A 155 8.98 32.54 -2.08
CA LYS A 155 7.90 32.83 -1.14
C LYS A 155 8.47 33.16 0.22
N VAL A 156 7.94 34.21 0.84
CA VAL A 156 8.10 34.47 2.25
C VAL A 156 6.73 34.66 2.89
N THR A 157 6.53 34.10 4.07
CA THR A 157 5.33 34.27 4.87
C THR A 157 5.75 34.57 6.29
N PRO A 158 5.40 35.73 6.86
CA PRO A 158 5.60 35.99 8.27
C PRO A 158 4.73 35.04 9.10
N VAL A 159 5.32 34.41 10.11
CA VAL A 159 4.72 33.37 10.93
C VAL A 159 5.16 33.52 12.38
N ILE A 160 4.53 32.76 13.26
CA ILE A 160 5.00 32.55 14.62
C ILE A 160 5.46 31.11 14.74
N TYR A 161 6.69 30.93 15.22
CA TYR A 161 7.29 29.61 15.42
C TYR A 161 7.40 29.34 16.91
N ILE A 162 6.99 28.14 17.33
CA ILE A 162 7.15 27.68 18.71
C ILE A 162 8.28 26.66 18.72
N ASP A 163 9.34 26.93 19.47
CA ASP A 163 10.51 26.05 19.53
C ASP A 163 10.29 24.84 20.47
N SER A 164 11.31 24.00 20.59
CA SER A 164 11.28 22.80 21.43
C SER A 164 11.13 23.08 22.93
N ASN A 165 11.44 24.31 23.38
CA ASN A 165 11.29 24.76 24.76
C ASN A 165 9.93 25.47 24.97
N ASN A 166 9.01 25.36 23.99
CA ASN A 166 7.75 26.07 23.93
C ASN A 166 7.90 27.61 23.94
N GLN A 167 9.05 28.15 23.52
CA GLN A 167 9.18 29.60 23.38
C GLN A 167 8.65 30.05 22.03
N ALA A 168 7.87 31.11 22.02
CA ALA A 168 7.32 31.70 20.82
C ALA A 168 8.29 32.72 20.20
N HIS A 169 8.43 32.65 18.88
CA HIS A 169 9.33 33.52 18.11
C HIS A 169 8.60 34.14 16.92
N TRP A 170 8.80 35.44 16.70
CA TRP A 170 8.52 36.06 15.42
C TRP A 170 9.46 35.48 14.36
N ALA A 171 8.92 34.94 13.27
CA ALA A 171 9.72 34.21 12.28
C ALA A 171 9.20 34.40 10.85
N TYR A 172 9.98 33.94 9.89
CA TYR A 172 9.63 33.91 8.47
C TYR A 172 9.72 32.48 7.94
N ASN A 173 8.63 31.98 7.37
CA ASN A 173 8.65 30.78 6.55
C ASN A 173 9.05 31.19 5.13
N VAL A 174 10.29 30.86 4.74
CA VAL A 174 10.83 31.14 3.41
C VAL A 174 10.91 29.86 2.59
N SER A 175 10.62 29.95 1.30
CA SER A 175 10.72 28.84 0.36
C SER A 175 11.18 29.34 -1.00
N ILE A 176 12.09 28.62 -1.63
CA ILE A 176 12.55 28.87 -2.99
C ILE A 176 12.51 27.58 -3.81
N PHE A 177 12.41 27.68 -5.13
CA PHE A 177 12.60 26.55 -6.03
C PHE A 177 13.96 26.64 -6.69
N VAL A 178 14.76 25.58 -6.57
CA VAL A 178 16.09 25.50 -7.15
C VAL A 178 16.10 24.43 -8.23
N ARG A 179 16.46 24.83 -9.45
CA ARG A 179 16.58 23.91 -10.57
C ARG A 179 18.00 23.37 -10.67
N HIS A 180 18.09 22.10 -11.04
CA HIS A 180 19.34 21.43 -11.39
C HIS A 180 19.23 20.86 -12.82
N THR A 181 20.36 20.70 -13.49
CA THR A 181 20.44 20.13 -14.85
C THR A 181 20.65 18.61 -14.83
N ASP A 182 21.20 18.08 -13.74
CA ASP A 182 21.72 16.73 -13.58
C ASP A 182 20.99 15.89 -12.53
N LYS A 183 20.13 16.52 -11.70
CA LYS A 183 19.37 15.85 -10.64
C LYS A 183 17.97 16.44 -10.46
N ILE A 184 17.16 15.78 -9.63
CA ILE A 184 15.82 16.27 -9.28
C ILE A 184 15.92 17.67 -8.64
N PRO A 185 14.99 18.60 -8.94
CA PRO A 185 14.98 19.92 -8.34
C PRO A 185 14.74 19.84 -6.83
N GLU A 186 15.10 20.89 -6.11
CA GLU A 186 14.82 21.04 -4.69
C GLU A 186 13.91 22.23 -4.43
N ARG A 187 13.15 22.18 -3.33
CA ARG A 187 12.37 23.30 -2.80
C ARG A 187 12.83 23.59 -1.38
N PRO A 188 14.04 24.16 -1.21
CA PRO A 188 14.55 24.51 0.10
C PRO A 188 13.56 25.44 0.81
N THR A 189 13.20 25.05 2.02
CA THR A 189 12.24 25.76 2.85
C THR A 189 12.81 25.85 4.26
N ALA A 190 12.68 27.01 4.90
CA ALA A 190 13.20 27.24 6.24
C ALA A 190 12.27 28.12 7.06
N ILE A 191 12.27 27.90 8.37
CA ILE A 191 11.71 28.85 9.33
C ILE A 191 12.89 29.65 9.91
N ILE A 192 12.93 30.95 9.61
CA ILE A 192 14.01 31.86 9.98
C ILE A 192 13.55 32.77 11.11
N ASP A 193 14.35 32.85 12.17
CA ASP A 193 14.15 33.77 13.29
C ASP A 193 14.22 35.23 12.79
N ALA A 194 13.19 36.02 13.09
CA ALA A 194 13.11 37.41 12.67
C ALA A 194 14.14 38.31 13.35
N SER A 195 14.64 37.92 14.53
CA SER A 195 15.62 38.70 15.28
C SER A 195 17.06 38.43 14.80
N SER A 196 17.45 37.15 14.73
CA SER A 196 18.83 36.77 14.38
C SER A 196 19.05 36.53 12.88
N ASN A 197 18.00 36.38 12.09
CA ASN A 197 18.06 35.89 10.70
C ASN A 197 18.71 34.51 10.54
N LYS A 198 18.74 33.70 11.60
CA LYS A 198 19.21 32.31 11.54
C LYS A 198 18.04 31.35 11.40
N PRO A 199 18.18 30.25 10.64
CA PRO A 199 17.13 29.25 10.55
C PRO A 199 16.99 28.50 11.89
N PHE A 200 15.76 28.37 12.38
CA PHE A 200 15.42 27.40 13.42
C PHE A 200 15.42 25.98 12.86
N ILE A 201 14.88 25.84 11.65
CA ILE A 201 14.76 24.57 10.94
C ILE A 201 14.79 24.83 9.43
N GLN A 202 15.38 23.89 8.69
CA GLN A 202 15.46 23.93 7.23
C GLN A 202 15.25 22.52 6.67
N TRP A 203 14.51 22.40 5.57
CA TRP A 203 14.21 21.14 4.88
C TRP A 203 14.03 21.34 3.38
N ASN A 204 13.92 20.25 2.62
CA ASN A 204 13.55 20.26 1.20
C ASN A 204 12.07 19.86 1.06
N ASP A 205 11.22 20.75 0.56
CA ASP A 205 9.77 20.57 0.43
C ASP A 205 9.33 20.06 -0.96
N ILE A 206 10.26 19.55 -1.78
CA ILE A 206 9.89 18.82 -3.00
C ILE A 206 9.27 17.48 -2.61
N LYS A 207 7.99 17.34 -2.96
CA LYS A 207 7.25 16.09 -2.86
C LYS A 207 7.26 15.44 -4.23
N THR A 208 8.03 14.36 -4.39
CA THR A 208 8.01 13.54 -5.61
C THR A 208 6.75 12.68 -5.60
N ARG A 209 5.61 13.30 -5.91
CA ARG A 209 4.33 12.57 -5.99
C ARG A 209 4.34 11.68 -7.21
N ARG A 210 4.34 10.37 -6.99
CA ARG A 210 3.96 9.40 -8.01
C ARG A 210 2.46 9.55 -8.29
N VAL A 211 2.10 9.53 -9.56
CA VAL A 211 0.70 9.58 -10.01
C VAL A 211 0.37 8.30 -10.77
N PRO A 212 -0.89 7.85 -10.77
CA PRO A 212 -1.31 6.76 -11.64
C PRO A 212 -1.01 7.08 -13.11
N ALA A 213 -0.55 6.07 -13.85
CA ALA A 213 -0.28 6.09 -15.28
C ALA A 213 -0.58 4.69 -15.85
N LYS A 214 -0.53 4.56 -17.17
CA LYS A 214 -0.80 3.31 -17.88
C LYS A 214 0.45 2.83 -18.62
N GLY A 215 0.71 1.52 -18.54
CA GLY A 215 1.78 0.83 -19.25
C GLY A 215 1.22 0.12 -20.48
N MET A 216 1.83 0.35 -21.63
CA MET A 216 1.61 -0.39 -22.87
C MET A 216 2.84 -1.26 -23.13
N GLY A 217 2.66 -2.51 -23.53
CA GLY A 217 3.79 -3.43 -23.66
C GLY A 217 3.39 -4.79 -24.17
N PHE A 218 4.36 -5.70 -24.17
CA PHE A 218 4.18 -7.07 -24.64
C PHE A 218 4.32 -8.06 -23.48
N GLY A 219 3.83 -9.27 -23.68
CA GLY A 219 3.94 -10.37 -22.73
C GLY A 219 3.90 -11.71 -23.44
N GLY A 220 3.81 -12.80 -22.67
CA GLY A 220 3.84 -14.16 -23.18
C GLY A 220 5.25 -14.62 -23.52
N ASN A 221 5.34 -15.74 -24.24
CA ASN A 221 6.60 -16.36 -24.62
C ASN A 221 6.51 -17.07 -25.98
N GLN A 222 7.60 -17.70 -26.41
CA GLN A 222 7.68 -18.39 -27.69
C GLN A 222 6.66 -19.54 -27.84
N LYS A 223 6.20 -20.18 -26.77
CA LYS A 223 5.21 -21.26 -26.81
C LYS A 223 3.78 -20.74 -26.95
N VAL A 224 3.36 -19.83 -26.07
CA VAL A 224 1.98 -19.30 -26.10
C VAL A 224 1.79 -18.14 -27.08
N GLY A 225 2.88 -17.65 -27.65
CA GLY A 225 2.90 -16.49 -28.52
C GLY A 225 2.96 -15.16 -27.75
N MET A 226 3.14 -14.09 -28.52
CA MET A 226 3.21 -12.73 -27.99
C MET A 226 1.80 -12.21 -27.69
N VAL A 227 1.62 -11.63 -26.51
CA VAL A 227 0.41 -10.87 -26.16
C VAL A 227 0.73 -9.38 -26.07
N ALA A 228 -0.27 -8.53 -26.29
CA ALA A 228 -0.14 -7.08 -26.24
C ALA A 228 -1.06 -6.42 -25.19
N TYR A 229 -0.46 -5.83 -24.16
CA TYR A 229 -1.14 -4.99 -23.16
C TYR A 229 -1.44 -3.61 -23.73
N GLY A 230 -2.71 -3.22 -23.68
CA GLY A 230 -3.26 -2.03 -24.36
C GLY A 230 -3.86 -2.31 -25.74
N LYS A 231 -3.93 -3.57 -26.15
CA LYS A 231 -4.59 -4.00 -27.40
C LYS A 231 -5.46 -5.22 -27.20
N GLU A 232 -4.83 -6.36 -26.90
CA GLU A 232 -5.52 -7.64 -26.65
C GLU A 232 -5.93 -7.76 -25.19
N PHE A 233 -5.04 -7.33 -24.30
CA PHE A 233 -5.28 -7.22 -22.87
C PHE A 233 -5.35 -5.75 -22.45
N PRO A 234 -5.94 -5.44 -21.28
CA PRO A 234 -5.95 -4.08 -20.73
C PRO A 234 -4.55 -3.47 -20.61
N LEU A 235 -4.49 -2.13 -20.58
CA LEU A 235 -3.26 -1.43 -20.22
C LEU A 235 -2.87 -1.76 -18.78
N LEU A 236 -1.56 -1.87 -18.52
CA LEU A 236 -1.01 -2.15 -17.20
C LEU A 236 -1.15 -0.93 -16.28
N ASP A 237 -1.53 -1.16 -15.02
CA ASP A 237 -1.61 -0.12 -14.00
C ASP A 237 -0.24 0.15 -13.38
N ILE A 238 0.37 1.28 -13.74
CA ILE A 238 1.69 1.70 -13.27
C ILE A 238 1.62 3.06 -12.56
N THR A 239 2.72 3.47 -11.95
CA THR A 239 2.85 4.83 -11.40
C THR A 239 3.98 5.59 -12.07
N ARG A 240 3.84 6.92 -12.13
CA ARG A 240 4.80 7.82 -12.78
C ARG A 240 5.22 8.96 -11.87
N GLU A 241 6.52 9.18 -11.76
CA GLU A 241 7.10 10.40 -11.24
C GLU A 241 7.23 11.43 -12.38
N ARG A 242 6.49 12.54 -12.27
CA ARG A 242 6.38 13.51 -13.37
C ARG A 242 7.69 14.23 -13.70
N ILE A 243 8.45 14.61 -12.68
CA ILE A 243 9.64 15.46 -12.82
C ILE A 243 10.83 14.65 -13.38
N GLY A 244 11.03 13.43 -12.86
CA GLY A 244 12.08 12.51 -13.33
C GLY A 244 11.75 11.77 -14.62
N ALA A 245 10.52 11.91 -15.14
CA ALA A 245 9.99 11.12 -16.26
C ALA A 245 10.26 9.61 -16.09
N THR A 246 10.10 9.14 -14.85
CA THR A 246 10.37 7.76 -14.45
C THR A 246 9.06 7.10 -14.08
N CYS A 247 8.83 5.91 -14.62
CA CYS A 247 7.70 5.07 -14.30
C CYS A 247 8.14 3.89 -13.45
N TYR A 248 7.21 3.34 -12.72
CA TYR A 248 7.41 2.23 -11.80
C TYR A 248 6.35 1.17 -12.06
N MET A 249 6.75 -0.10 -12.13
CA MET A 249 5.86 -1.26 -12.21
C MET A 249 5.22 -1.51 -10.84
N GLU A 250 4.48 -0.51 -10.37
CA GLU A 250 3.89 -0.49 -9.04
C GLU A 250 2.61 0.35 -9.06
N ASN A 251 1.58 -0.19 -8.42
CA ASN A 251 0.34 0.48 -8.04
C ASN A 251 0.00 0.13 -6.57
N GLU A 252 -1.19 0.48 -6.10
CA GLU A 252 -1.59 0.24 -4.70
C GLU A 252 -1.70 -1.26 -4.38
N ASP A 253 -2.07 -2.08 -5.36
CA ASP A 253 -2.36 -3.50 -5.20
C ASP A 253 -1.14 -4.39 -5.49
N VAL A 254 -0.31 -4.03 -6.47
CA VAL A 254 0.78 -4.87 -6.99
C VAL A 254 2.05 -4.06 -7.17
N LYS A 255 3.18 -4.66 -6.77
CA LYS A 255 4.54 -4.16 -6.99
C LYS A 255 5.38 -5.26 -7.64
N VAL A 256 5.91 -4.99 -8.82
CA VAL A 256 6.90 -5.85 -9.46
C VAL A 256 8.31 -5.38 -9.11
N VAL A 257 9.13 -6.31 -8.66
CA VAL A 257 10.55 -6.12 -8.36
C VAL A 257 11.34 -6.88 -9.42
N ASP A 258 12.16 -6.16 -10.17
CA ASP A 258 13.20 -6.74 -11.00
C ASP A 258 14.37 -7.12 -10.08
N MET A 259 14.65 -8.43 -9.97
CA MET A 259 15.70 -8.98 -9.14
C MET A 259 17.07 -8.91 -9.81
N GLU A 260 17.15 -8.53 -11.09
CA GLU A 260 18.41 -8.41 -11.86
C GLU A 260 19.30 -9.67 -11.74
N HIS A 261 18.68 -10.86 -11.77
CA HIS A 261 19.33 -12.18 -11.64
C HIS A 261 20.00 -12.44 -10.28
N GLU A 262 19.68 -11.63 -9.26
CA GLU A 262 20.17 -11.79 -7.89
C GLU A 262 19.19 -12.57 -7.00
N TYR A 263 19.71 -13.14 -5.91
CA TYR A 263 18.91 -13.88 -4.91
C TYR A 263 18.35 -12.97 -3.80
N HIS A 264 18.80 -11.72 -3.73
CA HIS A 264 18.39 -10.74 -2.72
C HIS A 264 18.14 -9.36 -3.33
N SER A 265 17.13 -8.64 -2.82
CA SER A 265 16.79 -7.29 -3.28
C SER A 265 16.23 -6.46 -2.12
N PRO A 266 16.41 -5.13 -2.13
CA PRO A 266 15.72 -4.22 -1.21
C PRO A 266 14.22 -4.04 -1.53
N ASN A 267 13.65 -4.87 -2.42
CA ASN A 267 12.25 -4.84 -2.85
C ASN A 267 11.78 -3.49 -3.39
N LYS A 268 12.68 -2.78 -4.07
CA LYS A 268 12.32 -1.56 -4.79
C LYS A 268 11.54 -1.92 -6.05
N PRO A 269 10.48 -1.16 -6.38
CA PRO A 269 9.75 -1.39 -7.62
C PRO A 269 10.68 -1.25 -8.83
N MET A 270 10.53 -2.13 -9.82
CA MET A 270 11.16 -1.98 -11.13
C MET A 270 10.79 -0.60 -11.68
N LYS A 271 11.80 0.13 -12.15
CA LYS A 271 11.63 1.49 -12.70
C LYS A 271 12.17 1.55 -14.11
N PHE A 272 11.53 2.34 -14.95
CA PHE A 272 11.93 2.55 -16.34
C PHE A 272 11.68 3.99 -16.77
N ARG A 273 12.37 4.42 -17.84
CA ARG A 273 12.22 5.79 -18.35
C ARG A 273 10.96 5.88 -19.21
N CYS A 274 10.07 6.81 -18.87
CA CYS A 274 8.82 7.04 -19.59
C CYS A 274 8.67 8.53 -19.96
N LYS A 275 9.51 8.95 -20.93
CA LYS A 275 9.60 10.35 -21.39
C LYS A 275 8.49 10.74 -22.36
N LYS A 276 8.21 9.90 -23.35
CA LYS A 276 7.23 10.16 -24.41
C LYS A 276 5.98 9.33 -24.15
N SER A 277 4.83 9.98 -24.08
CA SER A 277 3.53 9.30 -24.07
C SER A 277 3.22 8.71 -25.44
N VAL A 278 2.50 7.60 -25.48
CA VAL A 278 2.09 6.92 -26.72
C VAL A 278 1.11 7.76 -27.54
N ASP A 279 0.15 8.42 -26.89
CA ASP A 279 -1.05 9.00 -27.51
C ASP A 279 -1.47 10.34 -26.86
N ASN A 280 -0.51 11.08 -26.28
CA ASN A 280 -0.73 12.27 -25.45
C ASN A 280 -1.60 12.03 -24.20
N THR A 281 -1.89 10.78 -23.83
CA THR A 281 -2.43 10.42 -22.52
C THR A 281 -1.30 10.08 -21.53
N LEU A 282 -1.63 9.67 -20.30
CA LEU A 282 -0.65 9.15 -19.34
C LEU A 282 -0.31 7.68 -19.61
N THR A 283 -0.17 7.31 -20.88
CA THR A 283 0.18 5.96 -21.34
C THR A 283 1.59 5.93 -21.90
N PHE A 284 2.39 4.95 -21.47
CA PHE A 284 3.82 4.85 -21.79
C PHE A 284 4.19 3.41 -22.12
N TRP A 285 5.12 3.24 -23.06
CA TRP A 285 5.74 1.93 -23.29
C TRP A 285 6.52 1.49 -22.05
N THR A 286 6.33 0.23 -21.63
CA THR A 286 7.09 -0.41 -20.55
C THR A 286 8.48 -0.84 -21.03
N GLY A 287 9.25 -1.51 -20.16
CA GLY A 287 10.61 -1.94 -20.45
C GLY A 287 11.67 -0.86 -20.19
N ARG A 288 12.91 -1.30 -19.90
CA ARG A 288 14.04 -0.39 -19.55
C ARG A 288 14.30 0.65 -20.64
N ASP A 289 14.11 0.26 -21.89
CA ASP A 289 14.31 1.10 -23.09
C ASP A 289 13.03 1.82 -23.56
N GLY A 290 11.87 1.53 -22.95
CA GLY A 290 10.59 2.13 -23.30
C GLY A 290 10.06 1.65 -24.66
N ASP A 291 10.24 0.37 -24.96
CA ASP A 291 9.82 -0.31 -26.20
C ASP A 291 8.75 -1.39 -25.96
N GLY A 292 8.33 -1.59 -24.71
CA GLY A 292 7.32 -2.56 -24.29
C GLY A 292 7.87 -3.93 -23.92
N TYR A 293 9.19 -4.16 -24.00
CA TYR A 293 9.81 -5.46 -23.78
C TYR A 293 10.67 -5.52 -22.52
N ASP A 294 10.84 -6.75 -22.02
CA ASP A 294 11.80 -7.12 -20.98
C ASP A 294 12.19 -8.59 -21.22
N ARG A 295 12.87 -8.84 -22.34
CA ARG A 295 13.02 -10.19 -22.88
C ARG A 295 13.98 -11.00 -22.03
N ASP A 296 13.54 -12.16 -21.59
CA ASP A 296 14.40 -13.15 -20.94
C ASP A 296 13.98 -14.56 -21.34
N ASN A 297 14.96 -15.43 -21.58
CA ASN A 297 14.82 -16.85 -21.89
C ASN A 297 13.64 -17.22 -22.85
N GLY A 298 13.35 -16.39 -23.85
CA GLY A 298 12.26 -16.61 -24.82
C GLY A 298 10.89 -16.03 -24.45
N ALA A 299 10.73 -15.45 -23.27
CA ALA A 299 9.61 -14.58 -22.92
C ALA A 299 9.78 -13.17 -23.48
N TYR A 300 8.65 -12.47 -23.69
CA TYR A 300 8.64 -11.11 -24.22
C TYR A 300 8.80 -10.05 -23.11
N SER A 301 8.13 -10.24 -21.96
CA SER A 301 8.33 -9.40 -20.76
C SER A 301 7.74 -10.07 -19.51
N PRO A 302 8.54 -10.87 -18.76
CA PRO A 302 8.09 -11.46 -17.49
C PRO A 302 7.62 -10.41 -16.49
N THR A 303 8.22 -9.21 -16.45
CA THR A 303 7.79 -8.14 -15.55
C THR A 303 6.41 -7.56 -15.90
N ASN A 304 6.05 -7.44 -17.17
CA ASN A 304 4.69 -7.05 -17.58
C ASN A 304 3.68 -8.14 -17.20
N ASP A 305 4.00 -9.41 -17.47
CA ASP A 305 3.13 -10.55 -17.16
C ASP A 305 2.89 -10.69 -15.65
N ALA A 306 3.91 -10.44 -14.82
CA ALA A 306 3.77 -10.49 -13.36
C ALA A 306 2.84 -9.39 -12.84
N LEU A 307 2.94 -8.18 -13.38
CA LEU A 307 2.05 -7.07 -13.01
C LEU A 307 0.59 -7.39 -13.38
N TYR A 308 0.38 -7.99 -14.55
CA TYR A 308 -0.94 -8.40 -15.01
C TYR A 308 -1.50 -9.58 -14.21
N ALA A 309 -0.70 -10.61 -13.92
CA ALA A 309 -1.12 -11.73 -13.09
C ALA A 309 -1.57 -11.25 -11.70
N GLY A 310 -0.78 -10.40 -11.04
CA GLY A 310 -1.17 -9.80 -9.76
C GLY A 310 -2.47 -8.99 -9.86
N TYR A 311 -2.66 -8.24 -10.96
CA TYR A 311 -3.90 -7.51 -11.22
C TYR A 311 -5.10 -8.47 -11.31
N VAL A 312 -5.00 -9.51 -12.14
CA VAL A 312 -6.11 -10.46 -12.37
C VAL A 312 -6.49 -11.16 -11.08
N ILE A 313 -5.53 -11.69 -10.34
CA ILE A 313 -5.79 -12.45 -9.11
C ILE A 313 -6.44 -11.57 -8.06
N LYS A 314 -5.91 -10.37 -7.84
CA LYS A 314 -6.52 -9.41 -6.90
C LYS A 314 -7.97 -9.09 -7.29
N HIS A 315 -8.24 -8.86 -8.58
CA HIS A 315 -9.60 -8.55 -9.03
C HIS A 315 -10.53 -9.75 -8.97
N MET A 316 -10.06 -10.96 -9.29
CA MET A 316 -10.83 -12.19 -9.16
C MET A 316 -11.35 -12.38 -7.72
N TYR A 317 -10.47 -12.34 -6.72
CA TYR A 317 -10.87 -12.49 -5.31
C TYR A 317 -11.78 -11.34 -4.85
N SER A 318 -11.47 -10.10 -5.23
CA SER A 318 -12.30 -8.94 -4.90
C SER A 318 -13.69 -9.02 -5.52
N ASP A 319 -13.80 -9.36 -6.80
CA ASP A 319 -15.05 -9.27 -7.56
C ASP A 319 -15.96 -10.46 -7.28
N TRP A 320 -15.39 -11.66 -7.14
CA TRP A 320 -16.17 -12.88 -6.85
C TRP A 320 -16.50 -13.02 -5.37
N TYR A 321 -15.56 -12.72 -4.48
CA TYR A 321 -15.68 -13.06 -3.05
C TYR A 321 -15.71 -11.86 -2.12
N ARG A 322 -15.49 -10.64 -2.63
CA ARG A 322 -15.50 -9.40 -1.83
C ARG A 322 -14.48 -9.40 -0.70
N VAL A 323 -13.39 -10.13 -0.89
CA VAL A 323 -12.25 -10.16 0.03
C VAL A 323 -10.98 -9.72 -0.69
N PRO A 324 -10.07 -9.02 -0.01
CA PRO A 324 -8.70 -8.90 -0.49
C PRO A 324 -8.04 -10.28 -0.55
N VAL A 325 -7.22 -10.53 -1.58
CA VAL A 325 -6.52 -11.82 -1.71
C VAL A 325 -5.49 -12.03 -0.60
N LEU A 326 -4.79 -10.97 -0.19
CA LEU A 326 -3.90 -10.97 0.97
C LEU A 326 -4.25 -9.79 1.88
N THR A 327 -4.10 -9.99 3.17
CA THR A 327 -4.38 -9.06 4.26
C THR A 327 -3.19 -8.92 5.17
N LYS A 328 -2.99 -7.73 5.72
CA LYS A 328 -2.05 -7.49 6.82
C LYS A 328 -2.69 -7.90 8.14
N ALA A 329 -1.88 -7.96 9.19
CA ALA A 329 -2.35 -8.25 10.56
C ALA A 329 -3.45 -7.29 11.08
N ASP A 330 -3.56 -6.07 10.54
CA ASP A 330 -4.62 -5.10 10.89
C ASP A 330 -5.91 -5.27 10.06
N GLY A 331 -5.97 -6.28 9.18
CA GLY A 331 -7.10 -6.57 8.30
C GLY A 331 -7.15 -5.69 7.04
N SER A 332 -6.21 -4.77 6.83
CA SER A 332 -6.13 -3.99 5.60
C SER A 332 -5.53 -4.81 4.45
N PRO A 333 -5.84 -4.51 3.17
CA PRO A 333 -5.24 -5.21 2.04
C PRO A 333 -3.71 -5.13 2.05
N MET A 334 -3.08 -6.24 1.74
CA MET A 334 -1.64 -6.35 1.54
C MET A 334 -1.31 -6.15 0.05
N GLN A 335 -0.25 -5.38 -0.23
CA GLN A 335 0.25 -5.21 -1.59
C GLN A 335 0.98 -6.48 -2.03
N LEU A 336 0.63 -7.03 -3.20
CA LEU A 336 1.30 -8.17 -3.81
C LEU A 336 2.70 -7.77 -4.28
N VAL A 337 3.73 -8.43 -3.76
CA VAL A 337 5.13 -8.23 -4.18
C VAL A 337 5.55 -9.37 -5.10
N MET A 338 5.69 -9.07 -6.39
CA MET A 338 6.08 -10.02 -7.44
C MET A 338 7.57 -9.85 -7.74
N ARG A 339 8.42 -10.78 -7.32
CA ARG A 339 9.87 -10.76 -7.59
C ARG A 339 10.16 -11.57 -8.84
N VAL A 340 10.61 -10.90 -9.90
CA VAL A 340 10.85 -11.48 -11.23
C VAL A 340 12.35 -11.39 -11.55
N HIS A 341 12.84 -12.21 -12.47
CA HIS A 341 14.27 -12.34 -12.78
C HIS A 341 15.10 -12.84 -11.60
N TYR A 342 14.53 -13.75 -10.80
CA TYR A 342 15.16 -14.25 -9.58
C TYR A 342 16.23 -15.30 -9.89
N GLY A 343 17.45 -15.04 -9.41
CA GLY A 343 18.58 -15.95 -9.60
C GLY A 343 19.01 -16.09 -11.06
N ASP A 344 19.88 -17.05 -11.33
CA ASP A 344 20.45 -17.32 -12.65
C ASP A 344 20.04 -18.74 -13.08
N GLY A 345 19.25 -18.84 -14.16
CA GLY A 345 18.68 -20.11 -14.63
C GLY A 345 17.77 -20.83 -13.62
N TYR A 346 17.13 -20.10 -12.71
CA TYR A 346 16.33 -20.69 -11.64
C TYR A 346 15.00 -21.26 -12.17
N GLU A 347 14.87 -22.59 -12.19
CA GLU A 347 13.67 -23.29 -12.70
C GLU A 347 12.63 -23.54 -11.60
N ASN A 348 12.26 -22.50 -10.85
CA ASN A 348 11.21 -22.61 -9.83
C ASN A 348 10.52 -21.27 -9.55
N ALA A 349 9.32 -21.35 -8.97
CA ALA A 349 8.58 -20.25 -8.40
C ALA A 349 8.15 -20.62 -6.97
N TYR A 350 7.97 -19.62 -6.09
CA TYR A 350 7.52 -19.88 -4.73
C TYR A 350 6.89 -18.66 -4.05
N TRP A 351 5.98 -18.93 -3.13
CA TRP A 351 5.56 -18.06 -2.03
C TRP A 351 6.51 -18.19 -0.83
N ASP A 352 7.02 -17.05 -0.34
CA ASP A 352 7.78 -16.98 0.90
C ASP A 352 6.87 -16.49 2.04
N PRO A 353 6.50 -17.35 3.01
CA PRO A 353 5.63 -16.97 4.12
C PRO A 353 6.31 -16.00 5.10
N GLU A 354 7.64 -16.01 5.21
CA GLU A 354 8.37 -15.11 6.12
C GLU A 354 8.49 -13.69 5.54
N LEU A 355 8.60 -13.60 4.22
CA LEU A 355 8.73 -12.32 3.50
C LEU A 355 7.43 -11.83 2.87
N GLU A 356 6.35 -12.63 2.93
CA GLU A 356 5.02 -12.38 2.39
C GLU A 356 5.04 -11.94 0.91
N GLN A 357 5.79 -12.67 0.07
CA GLN A 357 6.04 -12.28 -1.32
C GLN A 357 6.20 -13.48 -2.26
N MET A 358 5.90 -13.27 -3.54
CA MET A 358 6.03 -14.27 -4.60
C MET A 358 7.33 -14.06 -5.37
N THR A 359 7.98 -15.16 -5.75
CA THR A 359 9.27 -15.14 -6.45
C THR A 359 9.24 -16.06 -7.65
N PHE A 360 9.73 -15.57 -8.79
CA PHE A 360 9.70 -16.27 -10.08
C PHE A 360 11.09 -16.23 -10.71
N GLY A 361 11.64 -17.41 -10.99
CA GLY A 361 12.86 -17.54 -11.77
C GLY A 361 12.62 -17.43 -13.28
N ASP A 362 13.71 -17.26 -14.02
CA ASP A 362 13.67 -17.14 -15.48
C ASP A 362 13.65 -18.48 -16.23
N GLY A 363 13.72 -19.60 -15.52
CA GLY A 363 13.86 -20.92 -16.12
C GLY A 363 15.20 -21.07 -16.86
N GLU A 364 15.47 -22.27 -17.38
CA GLU A 364 16.66 -22.50 -18.19
C GLU A 364 16.33 -23.46 -19.34
N SER A 365 16.56 -24.76 -19.15
CA SER A 365 16.48 -25.75 -20.22
C SER A 365 15.09 -26.38 -20.32
N MET A 366 14.35 -26.48 -19.22
CA MET A 366 13.03 -27.10 -19.16
C MET A 366 11.92 -26.06 -19.29
N MET A 367 12.12 -24.87 -18.72
CA MET A 367 11.08 -23.87 -18.57
C MET A 367 11.49 -22.52 -19.16
N TYR A 368 10.49 -21.79 -19.66
CA TYR A 368 10.51 -20.34 -19.82
C TYR A 368 10.48 -19.66 -18.44
N PRO A 369 10.62 -18.32 -18.35
CA PRO A 369 10.39 -17.61 -17.10
C PRO A 369 9.05 -17.99 -16.50
N LEU A 370 9.05 -18.32 -15.21
CA LEU A 370 7.92 -18.93 -14.51
C LEU A 370 6.85 -17.88 -14.14
N VAL A 371 6.66 -16.90 -15.02
CA VAL A 371 5.63 -15.87 -14.88
C VAL A 371 4.54 -16.14 -15.90
N SER A 372 3.42 -16.61 -15.39
CA SER A 372 2.18 -16.74 -16.14
C SER A 372 1.00 -16.36 -15.26
N LEU A 373 -0.19 -16.26 -15.85
CA LEU A 373 -1.40 -16.08 -15.06
C LEU A 373 -1.65 -17.27 -14.12
N GLY A 374 -1.40 -18.49 -14.60
CA GLY A 374 -1.56 -19.72 -13.80
C GLY A 374 -0.58 -19.78 -12.64
N VAL A 375 0.72 -19.67 -12.90
CA VAL A 375 1.77 -19.71 -11.86
C VAL A 375 1.64 -18.54 -10.89
N GLY A 376 1.39 -17.33 -11.38
CA GLY A 376 1.12 -16.18 -10.51
C GLY A 376 -0.09 -16.38 -9.61
N GLY A 377 -1.18 -16.98 -10.14
CA GLY A 377 -2.36 -17.34 -9.35
C GLY A 377 -2.12 -18.41 -8.31
N HIS A 378 -1.30 -19.41 -8.65
CA HIS A 378 -0.86 -20.47 -7.75
C HIS A 378 -0.09 -19.88 -6.55
N GLU A 379 1.00 -19.14 -6.81
CA GLU A 379 1.85 -18.60 -5.73
C GLU A 379 1.11 -17.62 -4.82
N ILE A 380 0.28 -16.74 -5.38
CA ILE A 380 -0.52 -15.81 -4.57
C ILE A 380 -1.52 -16.56 -3.67
N SER A 381 -2.04 -17.70 -4.13
CA SER A 381 -3.08 -18.45 -3.41
C SER A 381 -2.53 -19.33 -2.28
N HIS A 382 -1.21 -19.58 -2.24
CA HIS A 382 -0.56 -20.07 -1.02
C HIS A 382 -0.71 -19.08 0.12
N GLY A 383 -0.46 -17.79 -0.14
CA GLY A 383 -0.66 -16.73 0.85
C GLY A 383 -2.14 -16.60 1.27
N PHE A 384 -3.08 -16.75 0.32
CA PHE A 384 -4.51 -16.80 0.67
C PHE A 384 -4.82 -17.96 1.62
N THR A 385 -4.30 -19.16 1.33
CA THR A 385 -4.47 -20.34 2.20
C THR A 385 -3.84 -20.13 3.57
N GLU A 386 -2.64 -19.56 3.63
CA GLU A 386 -1.93 -19.26 4.88
C GLU A 386 -2.75 -18.35 5.82
N GLN A 387 -3.43 -17.35 5.25
CA GLN A 387 -4.24 -16.38 6.00
C GLN A 387 -5.64 -16.86 6.38
N HIS A 388 -6.06 -18.02 5.88
CA HIS A 388 -7.38 -18.63 6.14
C HIS A 388 -7.23 -19.98 6.83
N SER A 389 -7.42 -21.10 6.13
CA SER A 389 -7.33 -22.45 6.72
C SER A 389 -5.95 -22.79 7.27
N ASN A 390 -4.90 -22.16 6.74
CA ASN A 390 -3.50 -22.39 7.09
C ASN A 390 -3.12 -23.88 6.98
N LEU A 391 -3.63 -24.56 5.93
CA LEU A 391 -3.30 -25.94 5.59
C LEU A 391 -1.78 -26.12 5.61
N LYS A 392 -1.28 -26.99 6.48
CA LYS A 392 0.16 -27.21 6.62
C LYS A 392 0.72 -27.91 5.41
N TYR A 393 1.88 -27.45 4.97
CA TYR A 393 2.54 -27.85 3.72
C TYR A 393 3.26 -29.21 3.83
N TYR A 394 2.56 -30.21 4.37
CA TYR A 394 2.99 -31.60 4.42
C TYR A 394 1.77 -32.53 4.45
N GLY A 395 1.97 -33.77 4.03
CA GLY A 395 0.92 -34.79 4.07
C GLY A 395 -0.30 -34.43 3.23
N GLN A 396 -1.49 -34.87 3.65
CA GLN A 396 -2.74 -34.60 2.93
C GLN A 396 -3.11 -33.11 2.93
N SER A 397 -2.92 -32.40 4.04
CA SER A 397 -3.16 -30.95 4.10
C SER A 397 -2.25 -30.19 3.12
N GLY A 398 -1.02 -30.66 2.94
CA GLY A 398 -0.09 -30.10 1.96
C GLY A 398 -0.52 -30.34 0.53
N GLY A 399 -0.98 -31.56 0.21
CA GLY A 399 -1.59 -31.85 -1.09
C GLY A 399 -2.84 -31.00 -1.35
N MET A 400 -3.70 -30.78 -0.35
CA MET A 400 -4.83 -29.86 -0.47
C MET A 400 -4.41 -28.39 -0.67
N ASN A 401 -3.32 -27.97 -0.02
CA ASN A 401 -2.77 -26.62 -0.17
C ASN A 401 -2.30 -26.39 -1.62
N GLU A 402 -1.47 -27.30 -2.15
CA GLU A 402 -1.05 -27.32 -3.56
C GLU A 402 -2.24 -27.34 -4.52
N ALA A 403 -3.20 -28.22 -4.27
CA ALA A 403 -4.38 -28.34 -5.12
C ALA A 403 -5.21 -27.06 -5.12
N PHE A 404 -5.41 -26.42 -3.97
CA PHE A 404 -6.14 -25.14 -3.92
C PHE A 404 -5.44 -24.05 -4.75
N SER A 405 -4.12 -23.98 -4.71
CA SER A 405 -3.33 -23.07 -5.55
C SER A 405 -3.47 -23.39 -7.05
N ASP A 406 -3.48 -24.67 -7.44
CA ASP A 406 -3.77 -25.11 -8.82
C ASP A 406 -5.21 -24.77 -9.26
N MET A 407 -6.19 -24.91 -8.38
CA MET A 407 -7.58 -24.49 -8.64
C MET A 407 -7.67 -22.98 -8.87
N ALA A 408 -6.94 -22.20 -8.08
CA ALA A 408 -6.89 -20.76 -8.23
C ALA A 408 -6.22 -20.32 -9.54
N ALA A 409 -5.21 -21.07 -10.02
CA ALA A 409 -4.64 -20.88 -11.35
C ALA A 409 -5.71 -21.04 -12.44
N GLN A 410 -6.50 -22.11 -12.39
CA GLN A 410 -7.60 -22.34 -13.36
C GLN A 410 -8.71 -21.31 -13.25
N ALA A 411 -9.04 -20.88 -12.03
CA ALA A 411 -10.01 -19.82 -11.77
C ALA A 411 -9.56 -18.48 -12.34
N ALA A 412 -8.26 -18.17 -12.26
CA ALA A 412 -7.66 -16.97 -12.82
C ALA A 412 -7.72 -16.95 -14.36
N GLU A 413 -7.36 -18.07 -14.99
CA GLU A 413 -7.52 -18.26 -16.44
C GLU A 413 -8.97 -18.06 -16.86
N PHE A 414 -9.91 -18.67 -16.11
CA PHE A 414 -11.36 -18.55 -16.37
C PHE A 414 -11.86 -17.13 -16.19
N TYR A 415 -11.41 -16.43 -15.14
CA TYR A 415 -11.75 -15.04 -14.89
C TYR A 415 -11.28 -14.12 -16.03
N SER A 416 -10.05 -14.33 -16.51
CA SER A 416 -9.42 -13.48 -17.53
C SER A 416 -9.95 -13.77 -18.94
N THR A 417 -10.17 -15.05 -19.27
CA THR A 417 -10.39 -15.50 -20.66
C THR A 417 -11.71 -16.26 -20.89
N GLY A 418 -12.43 -16.59 -19.81
CA GLY A 418 -13.63 -17.43 -19.86
C GLY A 418 -13.35 -18.92 -20.05
N LYS A 419 -12.09 -19.36 -19.96
CA LYS A 419 -11.67 -20.76 -20.15
C LYS A 419 -10.59 -21.16 -19.14
N SER A 420 -10.58 -22.43 -18.76
CA SER A 420 -9.53 -23.07 -17.98
C SER A 420 -8.84 -24.11 -18.84
N SER A 421 -7.51 -24.19 -18.78
CA SER A 421 -6.72 -25.17 -19.54
C SER A 421 -6.78 -26.58 -18.95
N TRP A 422 -7.06 -26.69 -17.64
CA TRP A 422 -6.95 -27.90 -16.82
C TRP A 422 -5.54 -28.49 -16.75
N GLN A 423 -4.55 -27.67 -17.11
CA GLN A 423 -3.13 -28.00 -17.05
C GLN A 423 -2.42 -26.93 -16.23
N ILE A 424 -1.38 -27.32 -15.49
CA ILE A 424 -0.58 -26.39 -14.70
C ILE A 424 0.79 -26.23 -15.35
N GLY A 425 1.18 -24.99 -15.60
CA GLY A 425 2.47 -24.63 -16.18
C GLY A 425 2.65 -25.03 -17.64
N ALA A 426 1.60 -25.44 -18.36
CA ALA A 426 1.69 -25.78 -19.77
C ALA A 426 2.28 -24.63 -20.60
N GLU A 427 1.94 -23.40 -20.25
CA GLU A 427 2.40 -22.16 -20.86
C GLU A 427 3.87 -21.83 -20.60
N ILE A 428 4.51 -22.41 -19.58
CA ILE A 428 5.93 -22.18 -19.26
C ILE A 428 6.84 -23.34 -19.63
N MET A 429 6.32 -24.55 -19.88
CA MET A 429 7.14 -25.69 -20.30
C MET A 429 7.64 -25.53 -21.74
N LYS A 430 8.95 -25.67 -21.98
CA LYS A 430 9.50 -25.64 -23.34
C LYS A 430 9.12 -26.89 -24.14
N GLU A 431 8.82 -26.74 -25.43
CA GLU A 431 8.38 -27.86 -26.27
C GLU A 431 9.46 -28.96 -26.41
N ASP A 432 10.74 -28.59 -26.36
CA ASP A 432 11.88 -29.51 -26.43
C ASP A 432 12.28 -30.12 -25.08
N SER A 433 11.60 -29.75 -23.99
CA SER A 433 11.79 -30.35 -22.65
C SER A 433 11.30 -31.80 -22.57
N GLY A 434 10.43 -32.22 -23.48
CA GLY A 434 9.75 -33.51 -23.45
C GLY A 434 8.50 -33.55 -22.55
N TRP A 435 8.08 -32.41 -22.00
CA TRP A 435 6.90 -32.27 -21.13
C TRP A 435 5.94 -31.21 -21.67
N ASP A 436 4.65 -31.56 -21.78
CA ASP A 436 3.63 -30.61 -22.26
C ASP A 436 3.20 -29.61 -21.16
N ALA A 437 3.13 -30.08 -19.91
CA ALA A 437 2.73 -29.35 -18.71
C ALA A 437 3.38 -29.96 -17.45
N LEU A 438 3.38 -29.23 -16.34
CA LEU A 438 3.86 -29.73 -15.04
C LEU A 438 2.89 -30.72 -14.42
N ARG A 439 1.58 -30.39 -14.45
CA ARG A 439 0.50 -31.21 -13.87
C ARG A 439 -0.74 -31.16 -14.75
N TYR A 440 -1.59 -32.16 -14.59
CA TYR A 440 -2.86 -32.33 -15.33
C TYR A 440 -4.00 -32.52 -14.33
N MET A 441 -5.00 -31.64 -14.32
CA MET A 441 -6.10 -31.76 -13.36
C MET A 441 -7.17 -32.76 -13.81
N ASP A 442 -7.26 -33.03 -15.11
CA ASP A 442 -8.20 -33.99 -15.68
C ASP A 442 -7.83 -35.45 -15.37
N ARG A 443 -6.53 -35.75 -15.34
CA ARG A 443 -5.98 -37.04 -14.92
C ARG A 443 -4.55 -36.83 -14.38
N PRO A 444 -4.39 -36.52 -13.08
CA PRO A 444 -3.10 -36.24 -12.44
C PRO A 444 -1.98 -37.21 -12.81
N SER A 445 -2.24 -38.51 -12.82
CA SER A 445 -1.28 -39.57 -13.12
C SER A 445 -0.62 -39.48 -14.51
N ARG A 446 -1.09 -38.59 -15.39
CA ARG A 446 -0.44 -38.27 -16.69
C ARG A 446 0.97 -37.72 -16.55
N ASP A 447 1.31 -37.09 -15.43
CA ASP A 447 2.69 -36.63 -15.16
C ASP A 447 3.62 -37.78 -14.71
N GLY A 448 3.08 -38.98 -14.50
CA GLY A 448 3.81 -40.19 -14.11
C GLY A 448 4.09 -40.32 -12.60
N SER A 449 3.70 -39.35 -11.77
CA SER A 449 4.00 -39.33 -10.32
C SER A 449 2.80 -38.98 -9.43
N SER A 450 1.90 -38.12 -9.90
CA SER A 450 0.69 -37.72 -9.19
C SER A 450 -0.34 -38.85 -9.08
N ILE A 451 -1.16 -38.80 -8.03
CA ILE A 451 -2.21 -39.78 -7.77
C ILE A 451 -3.59 -39.25 -8.18
N ASP A 452 -4.46 -40.11 -8.69
CA ASP A 452 -5.79 -39.71 -9.18
C ASP A 452 -6.87 -39.80 -8.09
N THR A 453 -6.64 -40.63 -7.06
CA THR A 453 -7.59 -40.94 -5.98
C THR A 453 -6.94 -40.97 -4.60
N ALA A 454 -7.72 -40.74 -3.55
CA ALA A 454 -7.23 -40.71 -2.17
C ALA A 454 -6.72 -42.07 -1.66
N ASP A 455 -7.22 -43.19 -2.20
CA ASP A 455 -6.80 -44.55 -1.81
C ASP A 455 -5.35 -44.88 -2.24
N GLU A 456 -4.79 -44.12 -3.18
CA GLU A 456 -3.40 -44.24 -3.64
C GLU A 456 -2.39 -43.48 -2.75
N TYR A 457 -2.91 -42.67 -1.81
CA TYR A 457 -2.08 -41.86 -0.93
C TYR A 457 -1.21 -42.73 -0.01
N ASN A 458 0.06 -42.33 0.13
CA ASN A 458 0.97 -42.91 1.10
C ASN A 458 1.72 -41.80 1.86
N SER A 459 2.06 -42.09 3.12
CA SER A 459 2.82 -41.16 3.96
C SER A 459 4.20 -40.92 3.37
N GLY A 460 4.51 -39.66 3.08
CA GLY A 460 5.78 -39.26 2.46
C GLY A 460 5.69 -38.97 0.96
N LEU A 461 4.51 -39.16 0.34
CA LEU A 461 4.24 -38.65 -1.00
C LEU A 461 4.35 -37.12 -1.01
N ASP A 462 5.04 -36.58 -2.01
CA ASP A 462 5.24 -35.14 -2.18
C ASP A 462 3.89 -34.41 -2.36
N VAL A 463 3.82 -33.17 -1.89
CA VAL A 463 2.60 -32.37 -1.94
C VAL A 463 2.18 -32.05 -3.38
N HIS A 464 3.14 -31.87 -4.30
CA HIS A 464 2.86 -31.61 -5.71
C HIS A 464 2.25 -32.82 -6.44
N TYR A 465 2.42 -34.04 -5.88
CA TYR A 465 1.87 -35.28 -6.43
C TYR A 465 0.57 -35.71 -5.73
N SER A 466 0.50 -35.50 -4.40
CA SER A 466 -0.70 -35.76 -3.61
C SER A 466 -1.82 -34.73 -3.86
N SER A 467 -1.49 -33.56 -4.43
CA SER A 467 -2.48 -32.58 -4.90
C SER A 467 -3.40 -33.12 -5.99
N GLY A 468 -2.98 -34.16 -6.70
CA GLY A 468 -3.77 -34.82 -7.74
C GLY A 468 -5.19 -35.18 -7.30
N VAL A 469 -5.37 -35.64 -6.06
CA VAL A 469 -6.70 -35.99 -5.50
C VAL A 469 -7.68 -34.81 -5.58
N TYR A 470 -7.25 -33.64 -5.10
CA TYR A 470 -8.12 -32.46 -5.05
C TYR A 470 -8.16 -31.71 -6.39
N ASN A 471 -7.08 -31.78 -7.18
CA ASN A 471 -7.08 -31.29 -8.57
C ASN A 471 -8.13 -32.03 -9.42
N HIS A 472 -8.16 -33.36 -9.32
CA HIS A 472 -9.11 -34.19 -10.03
C HIS A 472 -10.54 -33.99 -9.52
N LEU A 473 -10.73 -33.87 -8.20
CA LEU A 473 -12.01 -33.50 -7.59
C LEU A 473 -12.57 -32.20 -8.17
N PHE A 474 -11.71 -31.17 -8.26
CA PHE A 474 -12.10 -29.86 -8.77
C PHE A 474 -12.44 -29.92 -10.26
N TYR A 475 -11.63 -30.62 -11.06
CA TYR A 475 -11.91 -30.84 -12.48
C TYR A 475 -13.28 -31.51 -12.69
N ILE A 476 -13.55 -32.61 -11.97
CA ILE A 476 -14.81 -33.34 -12.07
C ILE A 476 -15.98 -32.42 -11.71
N LEU A 477 -15.90 -31.72 -10.58
CA LEU A 477 -16.97 -30.84 -10.10
C LEU A 477 -17.24 -29.69 -11.08
N ALA A 478 -16.19 -29.02 -11.58
CA ALA A 478 -16.32 -27.91 -12.51
C ALA A 478 -16.92 -28.31 -13.87
N ASN A 479 -16.81 -29.58 -14.26
CA ASN A 479 -17.31 -30.09 -15.54
C ASN A 479 -18.66 -30.84 -15.41
N LYS A 480 -19.27 -30.91 -14.22
CA LYS A 480 -20.63 -31.46 -14.08
C LYS A 480 -21.69 -30.52 -14.68
N PRO A 481 -22.84 -31.05 -15.15
CA PRO A 481 -23.92 -30.21 -15.67
C PRO A 481 -24.38 -29.13 -14.67
N GLY A 482 -24.42 -27.87 -15.10
CA GLY A 482 -24.80 -26.75 -14.23
C GLY A 482 -23.68 -26.26 -13.29
N TRP A 483 -22.46 -26.74 -13.48
CA TRP A 483 -21.23 -26.23 -12.89
C TRP A 483 -20.32 -25.62 -13.95
N ASP A 484 -19.42 -24.77 -13.49
CA ASP A 484 -18.29 -24.22 -14.23
C ASP A 484 -17.11 -24.01 -13.27
N THR A 485 -15.96 -23.57 -13.78
CA THR A 485 -14.76 -23.32 -12.97
C THR A 485 -15.05 -22.38 -11.80
N ARG A 486 -15.82 -21.30 -12.04
CA ARG A 486 -16.14 -20.33 -11.00
C ARG A 486 -16.95 -20.96 -9.88
N LYS A 487 -18.04 -21.66 -10.22
CA LYS A 487 -18.95 -22.25 -9.24
C LYS A 487 -18.26 -23.33 -8.41
N ALA A 488 -17.39 -24.14 -9.02
CA ALA A 488 -16.56 -25.09 -8.29
C ALA A 488 -15.58 -24.35 -7.35
N PHE A 489 -14.99 -23.25 -7.82
CA PHE A 489 -14.03 -22.48 -7.03
C PHE A 489 -14.69 -21.73 -5.87
N ASP A 490 -15.94 -21.28 -6.01
CA ASP A 490 -16.72 -20.70 -4.92
C ASP A 490 -16.76 -21.63 -3.69
N VAL A 491 -17.00 -22.93 -3.93
CA VAL A 491 -17.08 -23.95 -2.87
C VAL A 491 -15.72 -24.16 -2.22
N MET A 492 -14.65 -24.23 -3.02
CA MET A 492 -13.30 -24.45 -2.52
C MET A 492 -12.79 -23.25 -1.72
N VAL A 493 -13.04 -22.02 -2.19
CA VAL A 493 -12.69 -20.79 -1.47
C VAL A 493 -13.43 -20.71 -0.15
N LYS A 494 -14.75 -20.96 -0.16
CA LYS A 494 -15.54 -20.96 1.07
C LYS A 494 -15.10 -22.07 2.04
N ALA A 495 -14.73 -23.25 1.54
CA ALA A 495 -14.16 -24.30 2.37
C ALA A 495 -12.83 -23.88 3.01
N ASN A 496 -11.94 -23.24 2.25
CA ASN A 496 -10.67 -22.71 2.75
C ASN A 496 -10.87 -21.60 3.81
N MET A 497 -11.82 -20.69 3.59
CA MET A 497 -12.12 -19.59 4.51
C MET A 497 -12.77 -20.04 5.82
N ASP A 498 -13.74 -20.96 5.75
CA ASP A 498 -14.71 -21.16 6.84
C ASP A 498 -14.65 -22.55 7.48
N TYR A 499 -14.05 -23.55 6.83
CA TYR A 499 -14.22 -24.96 7.22
C TYR A 499 -12.92 -25.75 7.39
N TRP A 500 -11.97 -25.60 6.49
CA TRP A 500 -10.71 -26.32 6.55
C TRP A 500 -9.86 -25.85 7.72
N THR A 501 -9.09 -26.78 8.26
CA THR A 501 -8.19 -26.55 9.38
C THR A 501 -6.75 -26.80 8.93
N PRO A 502 -5.74 -26.35 9.70
CA PRO A 502 -4.35 -26.55 9.33
C PRO A 502 -3.94 -28.02 9.10
N TYR A 503 -4.68 -28.97 9.67
CA TYR A 503 -4.37 -30.40 9.65
C TYR A 503 -5.44 -31.24 8.97
N SER A 504 -6.33 -30.61 8.19
CA SER A 504 -7.41 -31.31 7.52
C SER A 504 -6.87 -32.46 6.67
N THR A 505 -7.43 -33.65 6.88
CA THR A 505 -7.28 -34.78 5.97
C THR A 505 -8.11 -34.55 4.70
N PHE A 506 -7.87 -35.36 3.66
CA PHE A 506 -8.69 -35.32 2.44
C PHE A 506 -10.17 -35.52 2.74
N ASP A 507 -10.50 -36.44 3.65
CA ASP A 507 -11.87 -36.76 4.04
C ASP A 507 -12.54 -35.60 4.81
N GLU A 508 -11.86 -35.01 5.79
CA GLU A 508 -12.35 -33.81 6.50
C GLU A 508 -12.46 -32.60 5.57
N GLY A 509 -11.54 -32.47 4.63
CA GLY A 509 -11.59 -31.46 3.58
C GLY A 509 -12.87 -31.61 2.74
N GLY A 510 -13.27 -32.84 2.41
CA GLY A 510 -14.50 -33.15 1.69
C GLY A 510 -15.75 -32.75 2.48
N CYS A 511 -15.74 -32.93 3.81
CA CYS A 511 -16.80 -32.40 4.67
C CYS A 511 -16.90 -30.87 4.61
N GLY A 512 -15.77 -30.18 4.53
CA GLY A 512 -15.72 -28.72 4.36
C GLY A 512 -16.32 -28.27 3.03
N VAL A 513 -15.99 -28.96 1.93
CA VAL A 513 -16.54 -28.70 0.60
C VAL A 513 -18.07 -28.91 0.59
N LEU A 514 -18.57 -29.98 1.23
CA LEU A 514 -20.03 -30.21 1.35
C LEU A 514 -20.73 -29.10 2.15
N SER A 515 -20.12 -28.65 3.24
CA SER A 515 -20.69 -27.60 4.08
C SER A 515 -20.70 -26.25 3.35
N ALA A 516 -19.61 -25.93 2.63
CA ALA A 516 -19.53 -24.76 1.76
C ALA A 516 -20.59 -24.77 0.65
N ALA A 517 -20.78 -25.90 -0.04
CA ALA A 517 -21.79 -26.03 -1.07
C ALA A 517 -23.21 -25.88 -0.51
N LYS A 518 -23.46 -26.38 0.71
CA LYS A 518 -24.75 -26.20 1.40
C LYS A 518 -25.05 -24.73 1.66
N ASP A 519 -24.08 -23.99 2.20
CA ASP A 519 -24.23 -22.57 2.50
C ASP A 519 -24.46 -21.72 1.24
N LEU A 520 -23.82 -22.10 0.13
CA LEU A 520 -23.98 -21.47 -1.18
C LEU A 520 -25.28 -21.90 -1.89
N ASN A 521 -26.05 -22.82 -1.30
CA ASN A 521 -27.25 -23.40 -1.89
C ASN A 521 -26.95 -24.07 -3.27
N TYR A 522 -25.81 -24.75 -3.36
CA TYR A 522 -25.38 -25.54 -4.51
C TYR A 522 -25.73 -27.02 -4.33
N SER A 523 -25.63 -27.80 -5.41
CA SER A 523 -26.02 -29.22 -5.43
C SER A 523 -25.07 -30.06 -4.58
N LEU A 524 -25.56 -30.58 -3.46
CA LEU A 524 -24.79 -31.48 -2.59
C LEU A 524 -24.56 -32.84 -3.25
N ASP A 525 -25.50 -33.31 -4.08
CA ASP A 525 -25.37 -34.60 -4.75
C ASP A 525 -24.24 -34.57 -5.79
N ASP A 526 -24.05 -33.44 -6.48
CA ASP A 526 -22.92 -33.28 -7.41
C ASP A 526 -21.58 -33.29 -6.67
N VAL A 527 -21.48 -32.60 -5.52
CA VAL A 527 -20.26 -32.60 -4.70
C VAL A 527 -19.95 -33.99 -4.17
N LYS A 528 -20.96 -34.69 -3.63
CA LYS A 528 -20.85 -36.07 -3.16
C LYS A 528 -20.36 -37.03 -4.24
N ALA A 529 -20.97 -36.95 -5.43
CA ALA A 529 -20.56 -37.76 -6.57
C ALA A 529 -19.10 -37.49 -6.96
N SER A 530 -18.67 -36.22 -7.01
CA SER A 530 -17.27 -35.88 -7.30
C SER A 530 -16.31 -36.41 -6.22
N LEU A 531 -16.68 -36.34 -4.93
CA LEU A 531 -15.87 -36.87 -3.82
C LEU A 531 -15.71 -38.40 -3.91
N GLU A 532 -16.80 -39.11 -4.23
CA GLU A 532 -16.78 -40.56 -4.47
C GLU A 532 -15.84 -40.94 -5.62
N GLU A 533 -15.87 -40.19 -6.73
CA GLU A 533 -15.04 -40.45 -7.91
C GLU A 533 -13.53 -40.39 -7.61
N VAL A 534 -13.12 -39.60 -6.61
CA VAL A 534 -11.72 -39.50 -6.15
C VAL A 534 -11.45 -40.25 -4.83
N ALA A 535 -12.37 -41.13 -4.41
CA ALA A 535 -12.28 -41.94 -3.19
C ALA A 535 -12.15 -41.14 -1.87
N VAL A 536 -12.62 -39.90 -1.83
CA VAL A 536 -12.67 -39.10 -0.59
C VAL A 536 -13.95 -39.44 0.19
N LYS A 537 -13.78 -39.95 1.41
CA LYS A 537 -14.89 -40.46 2.24
C LYS A 537 -15.55 -39.32 3.00
N TYR A 538 -16.87 -39.26 2.93
CA TYR A 538 -17.65 -38.19 3.56
C TYR A 538 -18.84 -38.69 4.41
N ASP A 539 -19.01 -40.01 4.57
CA ASP A 539 -20.16 -40.59 5.29
C ASP A 539 -20.25 -40.17 6.77
N PHE A 540 -19.11 -39.78 7.36
CA PHE A 540 -19.05 -39.32 8.75
C PHE A 540 -19.32 -37.81 8.91
N CYS A 541 -19.44 -37.07 7.80
CA CYS A 541 -19.66 -35.62 7.84
C CYS A 541 -21.03 -35.29 8.45
N ARG A 542 -21.07 -34.35 9.39
CA ARG A 542 -22.32 -33.86 9.98
C ARG A 542 -22.68 -32.48 9.42
N LEU A 543 -23.58 -32.45 8.43
CA LEU A 543 -24.11 -31.20 7.88
C LEU A 543 -25.14 -30.61 8.84
N THR A 544 -24.72 -29.71 9.74
CA THR A 544 -25.64 -29.01 10.64
C THR A 544 -26.49 -28.00 9.86
N ASP A 545 -27.79 -27.97 10.12
CA ASP A 545 -28.66 -26.89 9.62
C ASP A 545 -28.43 -25.67 10.52
N LEU A 546 -27.82 -24.62 9.98
CA LEU A 546 -27.87 -23.31 10.61
C LEU A 546 -29.33 -22.82 10.49
N ALA A 547 -30.01 -22.66 11.63
CA ALA A 547 -31.36 -22.13 11.68
C ALA A 547 -31.41 -20.79 10.94
N LYS A 548 -32.26 -20.71 9.92
CA LYS A 548 -32.45 -19.53 9.07
C LYS A 548 -32.81 -18.26 9.83
#